data_AF-A0A833VKF1-F1
#
_entry.id   AF-A0A833VKF1-F1
#
_cell.length_a   1.000
_cell.length_b   1.000
_cell.length_c   1.000
_cell.angle_alpha   90.00
_cell.angle_beta   90.00
_cell.angle_gamma   90.00
#
_symmetry.space_group_name_H-M   'P 1'
#
loop_
_entity.id
_entity.type
_entity.pdbx_description
1 polymer ?
#
loop_
_entity_poly.entity_id
_entity_poly.type
_entity_poly.pdbx_seq_one_letter_code
_entity_poly.pdbx_strand_id
1 'polypeptide(L)'
;MSSVGGGKREGGRERKFGFLKVRNFLDANRSVAVPKPAAEVAVKAPARVRVPYGERAKLSKNPAGKRLFEVMEAKKTNLCVAADVATAKELLEIADKVGPEICLLKTHVDIS
;
A
#
# COMPACT_ATOMS: atom_id res chain seq x y z
N MET A 1 6.15 16.25 60.93
CA MET A 1 7.39 15.46 60.76
C MET A 1 6.92 14.01 60.73
N SER A 2 7.02 13.20 59.68
CA SER A 2 8.06 13.12 58.64
C SER A 2 7.50 12.53 57.34
N SER A 3 8.26 12.82 56.27
CA SER A 3 8.11 12.44 54.86
C SER A 3 8.41 10.96 54.58
N VAL A 4 7.99 10.51 53.38
CA VAL A 4 8.68 9.66 52.36
C VAL A 4 7.59 8.80 51.68
N GLY A 5 7.41 8.72 50.37
CA GLY A 5 8.21 9.16 49.22
C GLY A 5 7.78 8.25 48.06
N GLY A 6 7.19 8.85 47.02
CA GLY A 6 6.55 8.14 45.91
C GLY A 6 7.51 7.30 45.04
N GLY A 7 6.92 6.27 44.42
CA GLY A 7 7.62 5.23 43.68
C GLY A 7 8.34 5.68 42.41
N LYS A 8 9.30 4.87 41.99
CA LYS A 8 9.89 4.91 40.65
C LYS A 8 9.74 3.56 39.98
N ARG A 9 8.93 3.55 38.91
CA ARG A 9 8.72 2.45 37.99
C ARG A 9 10.01 2.19 37.19
N GLU A 10 10.52 0.97 37.25
CA GLU A 10 11.72 0.45 36.57
C GLU A 10 11.57 0.28 35.02
N GLY A 11 10.64 0.97 34.37
CA GLY A 11 10.39 0.81 32.92
C GLY A 11 11.31 1.63 31.99
N GLY A 12 12.32 2.31 32.53
CA GLY A 12 13.12 3.30 31.76
C GLY A 12 14.35 2.73 31.05
N ARG A 13 14.93 1.64 31.55
CA ARG A 13 16.23 1.12 31.07
C ARG A 13 16.08 0.35 29.76
N GLU A 14 15.04 -0.47 29.64
CA GLU A 14 14.75 -1.27 28.44
C GLU A 14 14.34 -0.39 27.23
N ARG A 15 13.54 0.65 27.46
CA ARG A 15 13.17 1.59 26.39
C ARG A 15 14.36 2.39 25.86
N LYS A 16 15.29 2.78 26.74
CA LYS A 16 16.54 3.44 26.33
C LYS A 16 17.48 2.48 25.59
N PHE A 17 17.55 1.22 26.02
CA PHE A 17 18.35 0.19 25.36
C PHE A 17 17.86 -0.11 23.93
N GLY A 18 16.54 -0.22 23.74
CA GLY A 18 15.94 -0.39 22.42
C GLY A 18 16.19 0.81 21.50
N PHE A 19 16.02 2.04 22.01
CA PHE A 19 16.30 3.26 21.24
C PHE A 19 17.77 3.36 20.83
N LEU A 20 18.71 3.04 21.74
CA LEU A 20 20.13 3.06 21.44
C LEU A 20 20.51 2.01 20.39
N LYS A 21 19.90 0.82 20.46
CA LYS A 21 20.10 -0.24 19.47
C LYS A 21 19.59 0.15 18.09
N VAL A 22 18.42 0.79 18.03
CA VAL A 22 17.86 1.33 16.76
C VAL A 22 18.72 2.45 16.22
N ARG A 23 19.17 3.40 17.06
CA ARG A 23 20.04 4.51 16.66
C ARG A 23 21.36 3.99 16.08
N ASN A 24 22.01 3.06 16.77
CA ASN A 24 23.26 2.44 16.33
C ASN A 24 23.08 1.70 15.00
N PHE A 25 21.95 0.99 14.83
CA PHE A 25 21.65 0.34 13.55
C PHE A 25 21.47 1.36 12.43
N LEU A 26 20.73 2.45 12.66
CA LEU A 26 20.53 3.49 11.65
C LEU A 26 21.83 4.21 11.31
N ASP A 27 22.68 4.51 12.29
CA ASP A 27 23.97 5.18 12.09
C ASP A 27 24.96 4.27 11.35
N ALA A 28 25.03 2.98 11.72
CA ALA A 28 25.88 1.98 11.04
C ALA A 28 25.44 1.73 9.59
N ASN A 29 24.15 1.92 9.28
CA ASN A 29 23.60 1.74 7.94
C ASN A 29 23.36 3.06 7.19
N ARG A 30 23.75 4.22 7.76
CA ARG A 30 23.51 5.55 7.18
C ARG A 30 24.21 5.76 5.83
N SER A 31 25.28 5.00 5.60
CA SER A 31 26.04 5.00 4.36
C SER A 31 26.55 3.59 4.06
N VAL A 32 25.62 2.65 3.84
CA VAL A 32 25.98 1.40 3.17
C VAL A 32 26.25 1.70 1.70
N ALA A 33 27.49 1.47 1.27
CA ALA A 33 27.80 1.42 -0.15
C ALA A 33 27.06 0.22 -0.72
N VAL A 34 25.89 0.48 -1.34
CA VAL A 34 25.23 -0.53 -2.16
C VAL A 34 26.24 -0.88 -3.25
N PRO A 35 26.65 -2.14 -3.41
CA PRO A 35 27.46 -2.53 -4.55
C PRO A 35 26.74 -2.02 -5.78
N LYS A 36 27.35 -1.05 -6.49
CA LYS A 36 26.89 -0.67 -7.81
C LYS A 36 26.90 -1.98 -8.59
N PRO A 37 25.75 -2.49 -9.07
CA PRO A 37 25.74 -3.75 -9.77
C PRO A 37 26.82 -3.64 -10.84
N ALA A 38 27.80 -4.53 -10.80
CA ALA A 38 28.97 -4.50 -11.65
C ALA A 38 28.45 -4.47 -13.08
N ALA A 39 28.45 -3.28 -13.70
CA ALA A 39 27.71 -2.93 -14.90
C ALA A 39 26.77 -4.06 -15.32
N GLU A 40 25.64 -4.19 -14.61
CA GLU A 40 24.59 -5.12 -15.04
C GLU A 40 24.45 -4.87 -16.53
N VAL A 41 24.78 -5.88 -17.33
CA VAL A 41 24.42 -5.92 -18.74
C VAL A 41 22.97 -5.49 -18.70
N ALA A 42 22.71 -4.29 -19.21
CA ALA A 42 21.38 -3.76 -19.30
C ALA A 42 20.69 -4.66 -20.32
N VAL A 43 20.29 -5.85 -19.87
CA VAL A 43 19.30 -6.65 -20.53
C VAL A 43 18.09 -5.76 -20.39
N LYS A 44 17.88 -4.91 -21.41
CA LYS A 44 16.58 -4.31 -21.69
C LYS A 44 15.65 -5.51 -21.61
N ALA A 45 14.98 -5.67 -20.47
CA ALA A 45 13.89 -6.63 -20.37
C ALA A 45 13.03 -6.32 -21.60
N PRO A 46 12.76 -7.32 -22.47
CA PRO A 46 12.06 -7.06 -23.72
C PRO A 46 10.84 -6.23 -23.35
N ALA A 47 10.70 -5.07 -24.01
CA ALA A 47 9.64 -4.13 -23.69
C ALA A 47 8.34 -4.95 -23.66
N ARG A 48 7.79 -5.17 -22.46
CA ARG A 48 6.64 -6.05 -22.31
C ARG A 48 5.54 -5.37 -23.09
N VAL A 49 5.17 -5.96 -24.22
CA VAL A 49 4.11 -5.44 -25.08
C VAL A 49 2.87 -5.34 -24.21
N ARG A 50 2.45 -4.12 -23.90
CA ARG A 50 1.24 -3.88 -23.13
C ARG A 50 0.06 -4.20 -24.03
N VAL A 51 -0.53 -5.38 -23.81
CA VAL A 51 -1.76 -5.79 -24.48
C VAL A 51 -2.92 -4.91 -23.96
N PRO A 52 -3.73 -4.29 -24.85
CA PRO A 52 -4.88 -3.48 -24.45
C PRO A 52 -5.89 -4.24 -23.58
N TYR A 53 -6.69 -3.53 -22.78
CA TYR A 53 -7.65 -4.17 -21.85
C TYR A 53 -8.68 -5.03 -22.60
N GLY A 54 -9.22 -4.55 -23.72
CA GLY A 54 -10.13 -5.35 -24.56
C GLY A 54 -9.53 -6.68 -25.04
N GLU A 55 -8.26 -6.70 -25.43
CA GLU A 55 -7.58 -7.94 -25.81
C GLU A 55 -7.30 -8.84 -24.59
N ARG A 56 -6.96 -8.26 -23.44
CA ARG A 56 -6.82 -9.01 -22.18
C ARG A 56 -8.13 -9.63 -21.72
N ALA A 57 -9.27 -8.99 -21.98
CA ALA A 57 -10.59 -9.56 -21.68
C ALA A 57 -10.85 -10.86 -22.44
N LYS A 58 -10.47 -10.92 -23.73
CA LYS A 58 -10.59 -12.12 -24.58
C LYS A 58 -9.71 -13.28 -24.09
N LEU A 59 -8.55 -12.97 -23.53
CA LEU A 59 -7.57 -13.95 -23.03
C LEU A 59 -7.83 -14.39 -21.59
N SER A 60 -8.64 -13.64 -20.83
CA SER A 60 -8.87 -13.92 -19.40
C SER A 60 -9.73 -15.16 -19.20
N LYS A 61 -9.16 -16.17 -18.55
CA LYS A 61 -9.89 -17.38 -18.12
C LYS A 61 -10.77 -17.14 -16.89
N ASN A 62 -10.45 -16.13 -16.07
CA ASN A 62 -11.24 -15.78 -14.90
C ASN A 62 -12.42 -14.88 -15.31
N PRO A 63 -13.68 -15.26 -15.05
CA PRO A 63 -14.85 -14.45 -15.39
C PRO A 63 -14.84 -13.05 -14.76
N ALA A 64 -14.43 -12.94 -13.49
CA ALA A 64 -14.34 -11.65 -12.80
C ALA A 64 -13.24 -10.77 -13.42
N GLY A 65 -12.09 -11.37 -13.76
CA GLY A 65 -11.00 -10.67 -14.44
C GLY A 65 -11.41 -10.19 -15.84
N LYS A 66 -12.16 -11.00 -16.58
CA LYS A 66 -12.73 -10.63 -17.88
C LYS A 66 -13.65 -9.41 -17.74
N ARG A 67 -14.61 -9.47 -16.82
CA ARG A 67 -15.54 -8.37 -16.54
C ARG A 67 -14.81 -7.09 -16.15
N LEU A 68 -13.77 -7.19 -15.31
CA LEU A 68 -12.97 -6.02 -14.94
C LEU A 68 -12.32 -5.38 -16.17
N PHE A 69 -11.69 -6.17 -17.05
CA PHE A 69 -11.10 -5.61 -18.28
C PHE A 69 -12.14 -5.00 -19.23
N GLU A 70 -13.33 -5.60 -19.34
CA GLU A 70 -14.44 -5.05 -20.12
C GLU A 70 -14.88 -3.69 -19.56
N VAL A 71 -15.01 -3.57 -18.24
CA VAL A 71 -15.34 -2.29 -17.56
C VAL A 71 -14.24 -1.25 -17.81
N MET A 72 -12.97 -1.63 -17.68
CA MET A 72 -11.83 -0.74 -17.90
C MET A 72 -11.78 -0.24 -19.35
N GLU A 73 -12.05 -1.11 -20.32
CA GLU A 73 -12.08 -0.78 -21.74
C GLU A 73 -13.26 0.13 -22.10
N ALA A 74 -14.46 -0.21 -21.61
CA ALA A 74 -15.69 0.53 -21.89
C ALA A 74 -15.66 1.96 -21.33
N LYS A 75 -15.18 2.10 -20.09
CA LYS A 75 -15.16 3.38 -19.37
C LYS A 75 -13.84 4.14 -19.51
N LYS A 76 -12.86 3.56 -20.22
CA LYS A 76 -11.52 4.11 -20.40
C LYS A 76 -10.84 4.52 -19.08
N THR A 77 -11.06 3.72 -18.04
CA THR A 77 -10.49 3.95 -16.71
C THR A 77 -9.84 2.69 -16.17
N ASN A 78 -8.72 2.88 -15.49
CA ASN A 78 -8.06 1.85 -14.70
C ASN A 78 -7.92 2.29 -13.22
N LEU A 79 -8.66 3.33 -12.83
CA LEU A 79 -8.64 3.88 -11.49
C LEU A 79 -9.41 2.98 -10.54
N CYS A 80 -8.76 2.59 -9.45
CA CYS A 80 -9.38 1.96 -8.29
C CYS A 80 -9.43 2.98 -7.15
N VAL A 81 -10.62 3.22 -6.59
CA VAL A 81 -10.77 4.06 -5.39
C VAL A 81 -10.83 3.19 -4.16
N ALA A 82 -10.00 3.49 -3.16
CA ALA A 82 -10.12 2.97 -1.81
C ALA A 82 -11.00 3.94 -1.00
N ALA A 83 -12.23 3.53 -0.70
CA ALA A 83 -13.18 4.37 0.04
C ALA A 83 -13.21 3.96 1.51
N ASP A 84 -12.22 4.43 2.26
CA ASP A 84 -12.04 4.11 3.67
C ASP A 84 -12.78 5.15 4.54
N VAL A 85 -14.09 5.01 4.62
CA VAL A 85 -15.00 5.87 5.40
C VAL A 85 -15.69 5.06 6.50
N ALA A 86 -16.03 5.73 7.60
CA ALA A 86 -16.56 5.07 8.79
C ALA A 86 -18.06 4.71 8.67
N THR A 87 -18.77 5.29 7.71
CA THR A 87 -20.22 5.09 7.57
C THR A 87 -20.60 4.55 6.19
N ALA A 88 -21.59 3.66 6.17
CA ALA A 88 -22.15 3.14 4.92
C ALA A 88 -22.77 4.25 4.06
N LYS A 89 -23.33 5.29 4.69
CA LYS A 89 -23.92 6.44 3.99
C LYS A 89 -22.86 7.16 3.16
N GLU A 90 -21.74 7.54 3.76
CA GLU A 90 -20.64 8.20 3.04
C GLU A 90 -20.07 7.30 1.94
N LEU A 91 -19.97 5.99 2.21
CA LEU A 91 -19.47 5.02 1.22
C LEU A 91 -20.35 5.00 -0.03
N LEU A 92 -21.67 4.94 0.15
CA LEU A 92 -22.64 4.94 -0.94
C LEU A 92 -22.63 6.28 -1.69
N GLU A 93 -22.57 7.41 -0.98
CA GLU A 93 -22.48 8.72 -1.62
C GLU A 93 -21.21 8.89 -2.46
N ILE A 94 -20.08 8.35 -2.00
CA ILE A 94 -18.84 8.32 -2.79
C ILE A 94 -19.03 7.44 -4.03
N ALA A 95 -19.56 6.22 -3.85
CA ALA A 95 -19.76 5.27 -4.93
C ALA A 95 -20.62 5.83 -6.06
N ASP A 96 -21.71 6.54 -5.75
CA ASP A 96 -22.59 7.17 -6.75
C ASP A 96 -21.87 8.27 -7.54
N LYS A 97 -21.07 9.11 -6.84
CA LYS A 97 -20.37 10.24 -7.47
C LYS A 97 -19.20 9.80 -8.35
N VAL A 98 -18.39 8.85 -7.88
CA VAL A 98 -17.16 8.42 -8.59
C VAL A 98 -17.42 7.25 -9.53
N GLY A 99 -18.58 6.61 -9.42
CA GLY A 99 -19.00 5.43 -10.16
C GLY A 99 -18.62 5.49 -11.63
N PRO A 100 -18.96 6.54 -12.41
CA PRO A 100 -18.60 6.67 -13.83
C PRO A 100 -17.10 6.69 -14.13
N GLU A 101 -16.25 7.11 -13.19
CA GLU A 101 -14.83 7.40 -13.41
C GLU A 101 -13.88 6.27 -12.98
N ILE A 102 -14.38 5.25 -12.26
CA ILE A 102 -13.56 4.18 -11.67
C ILE A 102 -13.84 2.81 -12.30
N CYS A 103 -12.86 1.90 -12.31
CA CYS A 103 -13.09 0.50 -12.67
C CYS A 103 -13.34 -0.40 -11.45
N LEU A 104 -12.94 0.05 -10.25
CA LEU A 104 -13.04 -0.72 -9.01
C LEU A 104 -13.18 0.19 -7.78
N LEU A 105 -14.01 -0.22 -6.83
CA LEU A 105 -14.13 0.39 -5.50
C LEU A 105 -13.67 -0.64 -4.47
N LYS A 106 -12.58 -0.35 -3.75
CA LYS A 106 -12.09 -1.16 -2.62
C LYS A 106 -12.73 -0.66 -1.33
N THR A 107 -13.23 -1.58 -0.52
CA THR A 107 -13.85 -1.33 0.78
C THR A 107 -13.06 -1.98 1.91
N HIS A 108 -13.01 -1.36 3.08
CA HIS A 108 -12.74 -2.02 4.37
C HIS A 108 -14.06 -2.07 5.13
N VAL A 109 -14.70 -3.23 5.18
CA VAL A 109 -16.04 -3.39 5.82
C VAL A 109 -15.94 -3.64 7.32
N ASP A 110 -14.72 -3.85 7.82
CA ASP A 110 -14.35 -4.15 9.19
C ASP A 110 -13.86 -2.94 9.98
N ILE A 111 -13.92 -1.74 9.39
CA ILE A 111 -13.45 -0.48 10.00
C ILE A 111 -14.48 0.19 10.93
N SER A 112 -15.49 -0.56 11.38
CA SER A 112 -16.57 -0.08 12.27
C SER A 112 -16.14 0.11 13.72
#